data_AF-A0A5N6TXM6-F1
#
_entry.id   AF-A0A5N6TXM6-F1
#
_cell.length_a   1.000
_cell.length_b   1.000
_cell.length_c   1.000
_cell.angle_alpha   90.00
_cell.angle_beta   90.00
_cell.angle_gamma   90.00
#
_symmetry.space_group_name_H-M   'P 1'
#
loop_
_entity.id
_entity.type
_entity.pdbx_description
1 polymer ?
#
loop_
_entity_poly.entity_id
_entity_poly.type
_entity_poly.pdbx_seq_one_letter_code
_entity_poly.pdbx_strand_id
1 'polypeptide(L)'
;MNHGKLLHHLCTETFDTLRPEIEPACVSLQDVFKEVLSAPYVLNELLALAAIHLSTLNTDLQNFYHRQSKELQTHALSILNQMAPGVSAETCVPLFIFSSVLGMHEMCETFFFRETAFEQFLDNFIRYLCLQQGIRAVTGGSWHLLKDSILGPICKQGEETVTPIGTALGDTCSRLMELIMTAKIDQEHKDSCEQAILALQSVLGGHHQNVSGSPSINAILAWPVMLCKGYIDLLKMREPHALAVLAHYGALIHLRRDMWICGDGGQFLVKLIDDHLGTGWSEWLVWPNQVISGE
;
A
#
# COMPACT_ATOMS: atom_id res chain seq x y z
N MET A 1 -12.17 -15.50 24.29
CA MET A 1 -12.91 -14.21 24.34
C MET A 1 -12.28 -13.14 23.43
N ASN A 2 -10.95 -13.02 23.31
CA ASN A 2 -10.30 -12.00 22.46
C ASN A 2 -10.52 -12.18 20.94
N HIS A 3 -10.44 -13.42 20.42
CA HIS A 3 -10.72 -13.68 19.00
C HIS A 3 -12.14 -13.24 18.56
N GLY A 4 -13.14 -13.36 19.45
CA GLY A 4 -14.50 -12.90 19.17
C GLY A 4 -14.61 -11.37 19.09
N LYS A 5 -13.84 -10.64 19.93
CA LYS A 5 -13.73 -9.17 19.82
C LYS A 5 -13.05 -8.75 18.52
N LEU A 6 -11.95 -9.42 18.15
CA LEU A 6 -11.25 -9.15 16.90
C LEU A 6 -12.14 -9.42 15.68
N LEU A 7 -12.85 -10.55 15.68
CA LEU A 7 -13.77 -10.89 14.59
C LEU A 7 -14.93 -9.90 14.50
N HIS A 8 -15.50 -9.48 15.63
CA HIS A 8 -16.52 -8.44 15.65
C HIS A 8 -15.99 -7.13 15.06
N HIS A 9 -14.85 -6.63 15.56
CA HIS A 9 -14.23 -5.41 15.07
C HIS A 9 -13.83 -5.49 13.59
N LEU A 10 -13.35 -6.66 13.16
CA LEU A 10 -13.06 -6.94 11.75
C LEU A 10 -14.31 -6.73 10.90
N CYS A 11 -15.43 -7.35 11.28
CA CYS A 11 -16.70 -7.29 10.54
C CYS A 11 -17.38 -5.92 10.56
N THR A 12 -17.24 -5.14 11.63
CA THR A 12 -18.01 -3.90 11.82
C THR A 12 -17.23 -2.63 11.50
N GLU A 13 -15.90 -2.66 11.55
CA GLU A 13 -15.07 -1.46 11.42
C GLU A 13 -13.94 -1.65 10.39
N THR A 14 -13.13 -2.72 10.53
CA THR A 14 -11.95 -2.90 9.65
C THR A 14 -12.35 -3.20 8.21
N PHE A 15 -13.36 -4.04 7.98
CA PHE A 15 -13.77 -4.39 6.63
C PHE A 15 -14.32 -3.22 5.81
N ASP A 16 -14.94 -2.24 6.46
CA ASP A 16 -15.41 -1.03 5.79
C ASP A 16 -14.24 -0.25 5.17
N THR A 17 -13.05 -0.32 5.77
CA THR A 17 -11.84 0.29 5.21
C THR A 17 -11.18 -0.51 4.09
N LEU A 18 -11.52 -1.78 3.97
CA LEU A 18 -11.08 -2.66 2.87
C LEU A 18 -12.04 -2.63 1.68
N ARG A 19 -13.21 -2.03 1.85
CA ARG A 19 -14.21 -1.93 0.78
C ARG A 19 -13.74 -0.93 -0.28
N PRO A 20 -13.83 -1.26 -1.57
CA PRO A 20 -13.57 -0.30 -2.63
C PRO A 20 -14.48 0.94 -2.48
N GLU A 21 -13.87 2.12 -2.50
CA GLU A 21 -14.58 3.40 -2.37
C GLU A 21 -15.39 3.79 -3.62
N ILE A 22 -15.21 3.06 -4.72
CA ILE A 22 -15.84 3.35 -6.01
C ILE A 22 -16.81 2.22 -6.35
N GLU A 23 -18.09 2.57 -6.46
CA GLU A 23 -19.16 1.67 -6.90
C GLU A 23 -19.11 1.43 -8.42
N PRO A 24 -19.51 0.25 -8.94
CA PRO A 24 -20.30 -0.79 -8.28
C PRO A 24 -19.49 -2.03 -7.86
N ALA A 25 -18.15 -1.96 -7.77
CA ALA A 25 -17.30 -3.13 -7.50
C ALA A 25 -17.38 -3.60 -6.03
N CYS A 26 -18.54 -4.08 -5.59
CA CYS A 26 -18.68 -4.64 -4.25
C CYS A 26 -18.53 -6.16 -4.29
N VAL A 27 -17.40 -6.65 -3.82
CA VAL A 27 -17.33 -8.03 -3.31
C VAL A 27 -18.05 -8.02 -1.97
N SER A 28 -19.07 -8.86 -1.81
CA SER A 28 -19.81 -8.88 -0.55
C SER A 28 -18.93 -9.48 0.55
N LEU A 29 -19.06 -8.97 1.78
CA LEU A 29 -18.38 -9.57 2.94
C LEU A 29 -18.69 -11.05 3.07
N GLN A 30 -19.93 -11.44 2.76
CA GLN A 30 -20.35 -12.83 2.79
C GLN A 30 -19.53 -13.69 1.82
N ASP A 31 -19.23 -13.21 0.61
CA ASP A 31 -18.45 -13.95 -0.37
C ASP A 31 -16.97 -14.01 0.02
N VAL A 32 -16.41 -12.92 0.55
CA VAL A 32 -15.05 -12.94 1.15
C VAL A 32 -14.99 -13.96 2.27
N PHE A 33 -15.97 -14.00 3.18
CA PHE A 33 -15.99 -14.95 4.28
C PHE A 33 -16.09 -16.41 3.83
N LYS A 34 -16.80 -16.71 2.72
CA LYS A 34 -16.83 -18.07 2.16
C LYS A 34 -15.44 -18.54 1.74
N GLU A 35 -14.66 -17.67 1.11
CA GLU A 35 -13.26 -17.95 0.72
C GLU A 35 -12.33 -18.03 1.94
N VAL A 36 -12.55 -17.19 2.96
CA VAL A 36 -11.74 -17.19 4.18
C VAL A 36 -11.94 -18.45 5.02
N LEU A 37 -13.16 -19.02 5.03
CA LEU A 37 -13.46 -20.23 5.81
C LEU A 37 -12.72 -21.47 5.29
N SER A 38 -12.38 -21.53 4.00
CA SER A 38 -11.58 -22.62 3.43
C SER A 38 -10.07 -22.39 3.60
N ALA A 39 -9.65 -21.20 4.06
CA ALA A 39 -8.25 -20.78 4.14
C ALA A 39 -7.91 -20.15 5.51
N PRO A 40 -7.63 -20.96 6.54
CA PRO A 40 -7.41 -20.50 7.91
C PRO A 40 -6.29 -19.46 8.08
N TYR A 41 -5.28 -19.47 7.21
CA TYR A 41 -4.21 -18.47 7.19
C TYR A 41 -4.75 -17.07 6.86
N VAL A 42 -5.73 -16.95 5.96
CA VAL A 42 -6.37 -15.67 5.61
C VAL A 42 -7.10 -15.09 6.82
N LEU A 43 -7.85 -15.94 7.55
CA LEU A 43 -8.58 -15.50 8.74
C LEU A 43 -7.63 -14.97 9.82
N ASN A 44 -6.54 -15.68 10.09
CA ASN A 44 -5.56 -15.24 11.09
C ASN A 44 -4.95 -13.87 10.70
N GLU A 45 -4.65 -13.65 9.43
CA GLU A 45 -4.10 -12.38 8.97
C GLU A 45 -5.12 -11.23 9.03
N LEU A 46 -6.38 -11.49 8.68
CA LEU A 46 -7.46 -10.50 8.84
C LEU A 46 -7.67 -10.12 10.32
N LEU A 47 -7.61 -11.10 11.22
CA LEU A 47 -7.67 -10.84 12.66
C LEU A 47 -6.44 -10.09 13.17
N ALA A 48 -5.26 -10.35 12.61
CA ALA A 48 -4.04 -9.61 12.91
C ALA A 48 -4.17 -8.14 12.52
N LEU A 49 -4.71 -7.85 11.33
CA LEU A 49 -4.98 -6.49 10.88
C LEU A 49 -6.04 -5.80 11.76
N ALA A 50 -7.09 -6.51 12.16
CA ALA A 50 -8.09 -5.97 13.10
C ALA A 50 -7.49 -5.67 14.49
N ALA A 51 -6.50 -6.44 14.94
CA ALA A 51 -5.76 -6.16 16.17
C ALA A 51 -4.93 -4.87 16.02
N ILE A 52 -4.27 -4.64 14.88
CA ILE A 52 -3.60 -3.36 14.60
C ILE A 52 -4.61 -2.22 14.66
N HIS A 53 -5.76 -2.35 13.98
CA HIS A 53 -6.78 -1.30 14.01
C HIS A 53 -7.25 -0.99 15.45
N LEU A 54 -7.50 -2.01 16.28
CA LEU A 54 -7.84 -1.77 17.69
C LEU A 54 -6.72 -1.08 18.48
N SER A 55 -5.46 -1.37 18.15
CA SER A 55 -4.30 -0.74 18.81
C SER A 55 -4.21 0.77 18.53
N THR A 56 -4.68 1.23 17.37
CA THR A 56 -4.71 2.67 17.03
C THR A 56 -5.84 3.41 17.74
N LEU A 57 -6.91 2.69 18.12
CA LEU A 57 -8.07 3.24 18.83
C LEU A 57 -7.93 3.18 20.36
N ASN A 58 -7.08 2.30 20.90
CA ASN A 58 -6.98 2.03 22.34
C ASN A 58 -5.53 2.15 22.82
N THR A 59 -5.08 3.37 23.15
CA THR A 59 -3.70 3.65 23.59
C THR A 59 -3.27 2.84 24.81
N ASP A 60 -4.15 2.64 25.79
CA ASP A 60 -3.85 1.88 27.02
C ASP A 60 -3.56 0.41 26.76
N LEU A 61 -4.15 -0.13 25.69
CA LEU A 61 -4.03 -1.54 25.28
C LEU A 61 -3.24 -1.70 23.98
N GLN A 62 -2.58 -0.65 23.51
CA GLN A 62 -1.87 -0.65 22.22
C GLN A 62 -0.85 -1.79 22.16
N ASN A 63 0.03 -1.91 23.16
CA ASN A 63 1.02 -2.98 23.25
C ASN A 63 0.41 -4.38 23.32
N PHE A 64 -0.77 -4.50 23.93
CA PHE A 64 -1.48 -5.77 24.02
C PHE A 64 -2.00 -6.21 22.64
N TYR A 65 -2.66 -5.30 21.93
CA TYR A 65 -3.19 -5.57 20.60
C TYR A 65 -2.08 -5.72 19.54
N HIS A 66 -1.00 -4.95 19.66
CA HIS A 66 0.18 -5.10 18.79
C HIS A 66 0.81 -6.49 18.92
N ARG A 67 1.04 -6.96 20.15
CA ARG A 67 1.54 -8.33 20.39
C ARG A 67 0.61 -9.39 19.82
N GLN A 68 -0.69 -9.22 20.04
CA GLN A 68 -1.71 -10.14 19.51
C GLN A 68 -1.70 -10.16 17.97
N SER A 69 -1.49 -9.01 17.32
CA SER A 69 -1.34 -8.94 15.87
C SER A 69 -0.13 -9.76 15.38
N LYS A 70 1.03 -9.59 16.02
CA LYS A 70 2.25 -10.36 15.67
C LYS A 70 2.09 -11.86 15.86
N GLU A 71 1.44 -12.28 16.95
CA GLU A 71 1.14 -13.70 17.20
C GLU A 71 0.25 -14.28 16.10
N LEU A 72 -0.81 -13.56 15.70
CA LEU A 72 -1.74 -13.98 14.66
C LEU A 72 -1.08 -14.02 13.27
N GLN A 73 -0.29 -13.01 12.90
CA GLN A 73 0.46 -12.99 11.64
C GLN A 73 1.47 -14.14 11.56
N THR A 74 2.24 -14.37 12.64
CA THR A 74 3.20 -15.48 12.71
C THR A 74 2.49 -16.82 12.53
N HIS A 75 1.32 -16.99 13.16
CA HIS A 75 0.51 -18.18 13.00
C HIS A 75 -0.03 -18.32 11.58
N ALA A 76 -0.51 -17.23 10.97
CA ALA A 76 -1.00 -17.21 9.59
C ALA A 76 0.09 -17.66 8.59
N LEU A 77 1.30 -17.09 8.72
CA LEU A 77 2.46 -17.47 7.91
C LEU A 77 2.87 -18.92 8.13
N SER A 78 2.81 -19.40 9.37
CA SER A 78 3.10 -20.82 9.68
C SER A 78 2.12 -21.75 8.99
N ILE A 79 0.82 -21.46 9.04
CA ILE A 79 -0.21 -22.25 8.35
C ILE A 79 0.03 -22.22 6.84
N LEU A 80 0.25 -21.04 6.25
CA LEU A 80 0.49 -20.90 4.81
C LEU A 80 1.71 -21.71 4.35
N ASN A 81 2.83 -21.62 5.10
CA ASN A 81 4.06 -22.34 4.78
C ASN A 81 3.92 -23.85 4.95
N GLN A 82 3.12 -24.32 5.91
CA GLN A 82 2.84 -25.75 6.10
C GLN A 82 1.94 -26.31 4.99
N MET A 83 0.93 -25.56 4.59
CA MET A 83 0.03 -25.97 3.49
C MET A 83 0.72 -25.88 2.14
N ALA A 84 1.65 -24.92 1.98
CA ALA A 84 2.38 -24.63 0.75
C ALA A 84 1.51 -24.74 -0.53
N PRO A 85 0.34 -24.06 -0.57
CA PRO A 85 -0.60 -24.23 -1.66
C PRO A 85 0.02 -23.75 -2.97
N GLY A 86 0.00 -24.60 -4.00
CA GLY A 86 0.26 -24.16 -5.37
C GLY A 86 -0.86 -23.21 -5.83
N VAL A 87 -0.56 -22.32 -6.76
CA VAL A 87 -1.58 -21.41 -7.31
C VAL A 87 -2.50 -22.19 -8.25
N SER A 88 -3.78 -22.28 -7.90
CA SER A 88 -4.86 -22.94 -8.67
C SER A 88 -6.15 -22.11 -8.61
N ALA A 89 -7.21 -22.54 -9.30
CA ALA A 89 -8.50 -21.84 -9.27
C ALA A 89 -9.08 -21.75 -7.84
N GLU A 90 -8.82 -22.75 -7.00
CA GLU A 90 -9.31 -22.83 -5.62
C GLU A 90 -8.47 -22.03 -4.63
N THR A 91 -7.17 -21.87 -4.88
CA THR A 91 -6.24 -21.22 -3.93
C THR A 91 -5.89 -19.80 -4.32
N CYS A 92 -6.12 -19.39 -5.57
CA CYS A 92 -5.70 -18.09 -6.09
C CYS A 92 -6.35 -16.91 -5.34
N VAL A 93 -7.65 -16.99 -5.07
CA VAL A 93 -8.38 -15.93 -4.34
C VAL A 93 -7.92 -15.84 -2.88
N PRO A 94 -7.91 -16.92 -2.07
CA PRO A 94 -7.36 -16.88 -0.72
C PRO A 94 -5.91 -16.36 -0.64
N LEU A 95 -5.04 -16.80 -1.56
CA LEU A 95 -3.65 -16.34 -1.62
C LEU A 95 -3.57 -14.85 -1.90
N PHE A 96 -4.35 -14.35 -2.86
CA PHE A 96 -4.40 -12.93 -3.18
C PHE A 96 -4.90 -12.09 -2.00
N ILE A 97 -5.97 -12.52 -1.32
CA ILE A 97 -6.51 -11.82 -0.15
C ILE A 97 -5.46 -11.81 0.96
N PHE A 98 -4.89 -12.96 1.31
CA PHE A 98 -3.85 -13.05 2.34
C PHE A 98 -2.68 -12.13 2.04
N SER A 99 -2.14 -12.20 0.81
CA SER A 99 -1.05 -11.35 0.35
C SER A 99 -1.39 -9.86 0.48
N SER A 100 -2.57 -9.44 0.02
CA SER A 100 -2.99 -8.03 0.07
C SER A 100 -3.11 -7.54 1.52
N VAL A 101 -3.74 -8.33 2.39
CA VAL A 101 -3.93 -8.00 3.82
C VAL A 101 -2.58 -7.99 4.55
N LEU A 102 -1.70 -8.95 4.29
CA LEU A 102 -0.34 -8.98 4.84
C LEU A 102 0.46 -7.74 4.42
N GLY A 103 0.29 -7.32 3.17
CA GLY A 103 0.86 -6.08 2.68
C GLY A 103 0.38 -4.85 3.47
N MET A 104 -0.93 -4.75 3.71
CA MET A 104 -1.50 -3.67 4.55
C MET A 104 -1.01 -3.74 6.00
N HIS A 105 -0.88 -4.95 6.55
CA HIS A 105 -0.32 -5.19 7.88
C HIS A 105 1.10 -4.59 7.96
N GLU A 106 2.01 -4.97 7.06
CA GLU A 106 3.39 -4.47 7.08
C GLU A 106 3.48 -2.95 6.90
N MET A 107 2.58 -2.36 6.11
CA MET A 107 2.48 -0.90 5.99
C MET A 107 2.08 -0.27 7.33
N CYS A 108 1.04 -0.80 7.96
CA CYS A 108 0.56 -0.31 9.25
C CYS A 108 1.63 -0.48 10.34
N GLU A 109 2.35 -1.60 10.35
CA GLU A 109 3.48 -1.80 11.27
C GLU A 109 4.56 -0.75 11.09
N THR A 110 4.91 -0.48 9.83
CA THR A 110 5.92 0.53 9.49
C THR A 110 5.48 1.94 9.89
N PHE A 111 4.17 2.25 9.87
CA PHE A 111 3.67 3.58 10.23
C PHE A 111 3.36 3.75 11.72
N PHE A 112 2.70 2.79 12.36
CA PHE A 112 2.23 2.95 13.75
C PHE A 112 3.25 2.50 14.79
N PHE A 113 4.09 1.51 14.47
CA PHE A 113 5.09 0.96 15.37
C PHE A 113 6.50 1.28 14.86
N ARG A 114 6.65 2.52 14.41
CA ARG A 114 7.81 3.01 13.67
C ARG A 114 8.99 3.33 14.57
N GLU A 115 10.17 3.09 14.03
CA GLU A 115 11.41 3.65 14.54
C GLU A 115 11.55 5.11 14.09
N THR A 116 12.24 5.93 14.88
CA THR A 116 12.42 7.35 14.57
C THR A 116 13.61 7.63 13.65
N ALA A 117 14.54 6.68 13.54
CA ALA A 117 15.74 6.83 12.73
C ALA A 117 15.46 6.50 11.25
N PHE A 118 15.96 7.36 10.36
CA PHE A 118 15.74 7.30 8.91
C PHE A 118 16.03 5.91 8.32
N GLU A 119 17.22 5.36 8.60
CA GLU A 119 17.66 4.09 7.99
C GLU A 119 16.75 2.92 8.37
N GLN A 120 16.40 2.79 9.65
CA GLN A 120 15.56 1.68 10.12
C GLN A 120 14.14 1.78 9.57
N PHE A 121 13.58 3.00 9.53
CA PHE A 121 12.26 3.21 8.96
C PHE A 121 12.25 2.90 7.45
N LEU A 122 13.23 3.41 6.70
CA LEU A 122 13.31 3.21 5.26
C LEU A 122 13.52 1.73 4.92
N ASP A 123 14.36 1.00 5.65
CA ASP A 123 14.55 -0.44 5.45
C ASP A 123 13.24 -1.23 5.63
N ASN A 124 12.46 -0.89 6.66
CA ASN A 124 11.16 -1.51 6.90
C ASN A 124 10.16 -1.16 5.78
N PHE A 125 10.14 0.11 5.35
CA PHE A 125 9.28 0.56 4.26
C PHE A 125 9.64 -0.11 2.93
N ILE A 126 10.93 -0.26 2.61
CA ILE A 126 11.39 -0.99 1.42
C ILE A 126 11.00 -2.47 1.51
N ARG A 127 11.04 -3.09 2.70
CA ARG A 127 10.56 -4.48 2.90
C ARG A 127 9.08 -4.60 2.55
N TYR A 128 8.27 -3.63 2.97
CA TYR A 128 6.86 -3.52 2.57
C TYR A 128 6.72 -3.41 1.03
N LEU A 129 7.48 -2.52 0.37
CA LEU A 129 7.42 -2.38 -1.09
C LEU A 129 7.83 -3.68 -1.81
N CYS A 130 8.87 -4.36 -1.31
CA CYS A 130 9.32 -5.65 -1.85
C CYS A 130 8.27 -6.74 -1.70
N LEU A 131 7.54 -6.77 -0.57
CA LEU A 131 6.43 -7.70 -0.36
C LEU A 131 5.36 -7.48 -1.42
N GLN A 132 4.96 -6.23 -1.67
CA GLN A 132 3.96 -5.87 -2.69
C GLN A 132 4.38 -6.30 -4.10
N GLN A 133 5.66 -6.16 -4.45
CA GLN A 133 6.19 -6.67 -5.72
C GLN A 133 6.14 -8.20 -5.83
N GLY A 134 6.40 -8.91 -4.72
CA GLY A 134 6.27 -10.36 -4.66
C GLY A 134 4.84 -10.83 -4.98
N ILE A 135 3.85 -10.12 -4.46
CA ILE A 135 2.43 -10.39 -4.73
C ILE A 135 2.14 -10.25 -6.23
N ARG A 136 2.60 -9.17 -6.87
CA ARG A 136 2.45 -8.99 -8.33
C ARG A 136 3.10 -10.10 -9.13
N ALA A 137 4.32 -10.51 -8.76
CA ALA A 137 5.06 -11.54 -9.48
C ALA A 137 4.34 -12.89 -9.45
N VAL A 138 3.75 -13.26 -8.30
CA VAL A 138 2.99 -14.49 -8.13
C VAL A 138 1.61 -14.40 -8.82
N THR A 139 0.93 -13.27 -8.66
CA THR A 139 -0.44 -13.08 -9.17
C THR A 139 -0.49 -12.83 -10.67
N GLY A 140 0.57 -12.29 -11.28
CA GLY A 140 0.63 -12.02 -12.72
C GLY A 140 0.40 -13.27 -13.60
N GLY A 141 0.96 -14.42 -13.21
CA GLY A 141 0.75 -15.69 -13.91
C GLY A 141 -0.67 -16.27 -13.79
N SER A 142 -1.42 -15.83 -12.77
CA SER A 142 -2.74 -16.34 -12.43
C SER A 142 -3.81 -15.26 -12.45
N TRP A 143 -3.51 -14.10 -13.05
CA TRP A 143 -4.39 -12.95 -13.06
C TRP A 143 -5.74 -13.24 -13.72
N HIS A 144 -5.75 -14.10 -14.74
CA HIS A 144 -6.99 -14.57 -15.37
C HIS A 144 -7.90 -15.31 -14.38
N LEU A 145 -7.37 -16.13 -13.48
CA LEU A 145 -8.14 -16.83 -12.46
C LEU A 145 -8.81 -15.86 -11.48
N LEU A 146 -8.09 -14.79 -11.10
CA LEU A 146 -8.66 -13.74 -10.25
C LEU A 146 -9.79 -13.00 -10.96
N LYS A 147 -9.64 -12.73 -12.26
CA LYS A 147 -10.68 -12.09 -13.08
C LYS A 147 -11.96 -12.90 -13.22
N ASP A 148 -11.82 -14.22 -13.28
CA ASP A 148 -12.95 -15.15 -13.38
C ASP A 148 -13.58 -15.49 -12.01
N SER A 149 -13.01 -14.96 -10.91
CA SER A 149 -13.44 -15.21 -9.54
C SER A 149 -14.37 -14.13 -8.98
N ILE A 150 -14.72 -14.24 -7.68
CA ILE A 150 -15.44 -13.21 -6.94
C ILE A 150 -14.72 -11.84 -6.93
N LEU A 151 -13.40 -11.82 -7.11
CA LEU A 151 -12.60 -10.61 -7.16
C LEU A 151 -12.59 -9.95 -8.54
N GLY A 152 -13.23 -10.56 -9.54
CA GLY A 152 -13.29 -10.06 -10.91
C GLY A 152 -13.63 -8.57 -11.06
N PRO A 153 -14.64 -8.04 -10.34
CA PRO A 153 -14.93 -6.60 -10.35
C PRO A 153 -13.76 -5.73 -9.88
N ILE A 154 -13.06 -6.13 -8.81
CA ILE A 154 -11.89 -5.43 -8.28
C ILE A 154 -10.74 -5.48 -9.28
N CYS A 155 -10.50 -6.65 -9.89
CA CYS A 155 -9.45 -6.82 -10.91
C CYS A 155 -9.71 -5.97 -12.16
N LYS A 156 -10.95 -5.92 -12.64
CA LYS A 156 -11.33 -5.10 -13.81
C LYS A 156 -11.16 -3.62 -13.53
N GLN A 157 -11.59 -3.16 -12.36
CA GLN A 157 -11.36 -1.79 -11.92
C GLN A 157 -9.85 -1.47 -11.91
N GLY A 158 -9.03 -2.37 -11.36
CA GLY A 158 -7.57 -2.26 -11.38
C GLY A 158 -6.99 -2.14 -12.80
N GLU A 159 -7.46 -2.93 -13.77
CA GLU A 159 -7.00 -2.87 -15.16
C GLU A 159 -7.42 -1.56 -15.86
N GLU A 160 -8.68 -1.16 -15.75
CA GLU A 160 -9.22 0.08 -16.32
C GLU A 160 -8.54 1.33 -15.76
N THR A 161 -8.01 1.22 -14.54
CA THR A 161 -7.25 2.30 -13.89
C THR A 161 -5.78 2.41 -14.32
N VAL A 162 -5.16 1.31 -14.77
CA VAL A 162 -3.77 1.32 -15.26
C VAL A 162 -3.71 1.80 -16.72
N THR A 163 -4.83 1.77 -17.45
CA THR A 163 -4.91 2.40 -18.77
C THR A 163 -4.83 3.93 -18.67
N PRO A 164 -3.87 4.59 -19.32
CA PRO A 164 -3.69 6.04 -19.24
C PRO A 164 -4.85 6.75 -19.96
N ILE A 165 -5.87 7.14 -19.20
CA ILE A 165 -6.91 8.06 -19.69
C ILE A 165 -6.38 9.47 -19.49
N GLY A 166 -5.69 9.99 -20.52
CA GLY A 166 -5.15 11.34 -20.58
C GLY A 166 -3.62 11.35 -20.56
N THR A 167 -3.03 11.75 -21.68
CA THR A 167 -1.57 11.85 -21.89
C THR A 167 -0.93 13.07 -21.21
N ALA A 168 -1.71 13.92 -20.54
CA ALA A 168 -1.21 15.07 -19.82
C ALA A 168 -0.93 14.70 -18.36
N LEU A 169 0.35 14.69 -17.98
CA LEU A 169 0.77 14.68 -16.58
C LEU A 169 0.07 15.85 -15.86
N GLY A 170 -0.43 15.62 -14.65
CA GLY A 170 -0.82 16.73 -13.77
C GLY A 170 0.38 17.62 -13.49
N ASP A 171 0.17 18.89 -13.14
CA ASP A 171 1.24 19.88 -12.98
C ASP A 171 2.36 19.39 -12.06
N THR A 172 2.01 18.68 -10.97
CA THR A 172 2.95 18.06 -10.03
C THR A 172 3.84 17.00 -10.67
N CYS A 173 3.26 15.97 -11.30
CA CYS A 173 4.05 14.88 -11.90
C CYS A 173 4.83 15.36 -13.12
N SER A 174 4.33 16.37 -13.84
CA SER A 174 5.05 17.05 -14.92
C SER A 174 6.36 17.65 -14.43
N ARG A 175 6.29 18.42 -13.33
CA ARG A 175 7.48 19.06 -12.77
C ARG A 175 8.49 18.04 -12.26
N LEU A 176 8.04 17.02 -11.53
CA LEU A 176 8.92 15.96 -11.03
C LEU A 176 9.59 15.19 -12.18
N MET A 177 8.85 14.91 -13.26
CA MET A 177 9.38 14.27 -14.46
C MET A 177 10.47 15.13 -15.12
N GLU A 178 10.23 16.43 -15.27
CA GLU A 178 11.21 17.37 -15.82
C GLU A 178 12.51 17.39 -15.00
N LEU A 179 12.39 17.43 -13.67
CA LEU A 179 13.54 17.39 -12.76
C LEU A 179 14.36 16.10 -12.93
N ILE A 180 13.71 14.93 -13.02
CA ILE A 180 14.38 13.65 -13.29
C ILE A 180 15.10 13.67 -14.65
N MET A 181 14.43 14.14 -15.70
CA MET A 181 14.98 14.11 -17.05
C MET A 181 16.16 15.06 -17.24
N THR A 182 16.14 16.20 -16.54
CA THR A 182 17.22 17.21 -16.57
C THR A 182 18.37 16.90 -15.59
N ALA A 183 18.15 16.03 -14.59
CA ALA A 183 19.18 15.64 -13.65
C ALA A 183 20.38 14.97 -14.35
N LYS A 184 21.58 15.19 -13.80
CA LYS A 184 22.84 14.59 -14.27
C LYS A 184 23.04 13.21 -13.63
N ILE A 185 22.12 12.30 -13.93
CA ILE A 185 22.12 10.91 -13.46
C ILE A 185 22.05 9.94 -14.63
N ASP A 186 22.37 8.67 -14.37
CA ASP A 186 22.37 7.62 -15.38
C ASP A 186 20.98 7.40 -15.99
N GLN A 187 20.95 7.05 -17.28
CA GLN A 187 19.70 6.85 -18.00
C GLN A 187 18.83 5.76 -17.36
N GLU A 188 19.44 4.68 -16.86
CA GLU A 188 18.72 3.61 -16.16
C GLU A 188 18.02 4.10 -14.87
N HIS A 189 18.64 5.04 -14.15
CA HIS A 189 18.03 5.66 -12.98
C HIS A 189 16.84 6.53 -13.40
N LYS A 190 16.96 7.27 -14.51
CA LYS A 190 15.87 8.07 -15.08
C LYS A 190 14.69 7.20 -15.48
N ASP A 191 14.94 6.14 -16.24
CA ASP A 191 13.90 5.23 -16.74
C ASP A 191 13.14 4.57 -15.56
N SER A 192 13.87 4.19 -14.50
CA SER A 192 13.27 3.63 -13.29
C SER A 192 12.41 4.63 -12.53
N CYS A 193 12.86 5.88 -12.39
CA CYS A 193 12.09 6.95 -11.75
C CYS A 193 10.90 7.37 -12.61
N GLU A 194 11.06 7.44 -13.94
CA GLU A 194 9.98 7.75 -14.88
C GLU A 194 8.83 6.76 -14.73
N GLN A 195 9.11 5.45 -14.71
CA GLN A 195 8.07 4.43 -14.49
C GLN A 195 7.34 4.62 -13.16
N ALA A 196 8.06 4.95 -12.08
CA ALA A 196 7.46 5.21 -10.78
C ALA A 196 6.59 6.47 -10.78
N ILE A 197 6.99 7.53 -11.50
CA ILE A 197 6.23 8.78 -11.65
C ILE A 197 4.98 8.56 -12.52
N LEU A 198 5.09 7.79 -13.60
CA LEU A 198 3.92 7.43 -14.42
C LEU A 198 2.90 6.62 -13.60
N ALA A 199 3.38 5.72 -12.74
CA ALA A 199 2.52 5.03 -11.78
C ALA A 199 1.91 5.98 -10.73
N LEU A 200 2.65 7.00 -10.25
CA LEU A 200 2.09 8.03 -9.36
C LEU A 200 0.96 8.79 -10.06
N GLN A 201 1.17 9.17 -11.32
CA GLN A 201 0.18 9.87 -12.12
C GLN A 201 -1.09 9.04 -12.32
N SER A 202 -0.94 7.74 -12.60
CA SER A 202 -2.12 6.89 -12.81
C SER A 202 -2.98 6.86 -11.55
N VAL A 203 -2.37 6.67 -10.37
CA VAL A 203 -3.12 6.62 -9.08
C VAL A 203 -3.67 7.98 -8.64
N LEU A 204 -3.16 9.09 -9.19
CA LEU A 204 -3.67 10.45 -8.98
C LEU A 204 -4.84 10.82 -9.90
N GLY A 205 -5.05 10.07 -11.00
CA GLY A 205 -6.04 10.39 -12.03
C GLY A 205 -7.48 10.36 -11.53
N GLY A 206 -8.39 11.02 -12.26
CA GLY A 206 -9.79 11.24 -11.84
C GLY A 206 -10.61 9.97 -11.54
N HIS A 207 -10.27 8.82 -12.12
CA HIS A 207 -10.91 7.53 -11.80
C HIS A 207 -10.52 6.97 -10.43
N HIS A 208 -9.47 7.50 -9.83
CA HIS A 208 -9.03 7.14 -8.49
C HIS A 208 -9.48 8.12 -7.43
N GLN A 209 -10.23 9.16 -7.77
CA GLN A 209 -10.73 10.09 -6.78
C GLN A 209 -11.97 9.52 -6.11
N ASN A 210 -12.02 9.63 -4.78
CA ASN A 210 -13.23 9.40 -4.01
C ASN A 210 -14.26 10.52 -4.28
N VAL A 211 -15.44 10.41 -3.68
CA VAL A 211 -16.54 11.39 -3.84
C VAL A 211 -16.11 12.83 -3.48
N SER A 212 -15.06 12.99 -2.68
CA SER A 212 -14.51 14.29 -2.25
C SER A 212 -13.31 14.76 -3.10
N GLY A 213 -12.97 14.07 -4.20
CA GLY A 213 -11.84 14.44 -5.07
C GLY A 213 -10.46 13.99 -4.58
N SER A 214 -10.37 13.26 -3.45
CA SER A 214 -9.11 12.76 -2.89
C SER A 214 -8.76 11.37 -3.42
N PRO A 215 -7.47 10.96 -3.50
CA PRO A 215 -7.10 9.63 -3.96
C PRO A 215 -7.79 8.53 -3.13
N SER A 216 -8.31 7.50 -3.78
CA SER A 216 -8.95 6.36 -3.11
C SER A 216 -7.90 5.53 -2.40
N ILE A 217 -8.28 4.83 -1.32
CA ILE A 217 -7.35 3.97 -0.58
C ILE A 217 -6.74 2.89 -1.48
N ASN A 218 -7.53 2.38 -2.44
CA ASN A 218 -7.07 1.43 -3.45
C ASN A 218 -5.95 2.00 -4.31
N ALA A 219 -6.00 3.30 -4.64
CA ALA A 219 -4.96 3.97 -5.41
C ALA A 219 -3.65 4.06 -4.62
N ILE A 220 -3.74 4.37 -3.32
CA ILE A 220 -2.59 4.38 -2.40
C ILE A 220 -1.96 2.99 -2.33
N LEU A 221 -2.77 1.95 -2.17
CA LEU A 221 -2.29 0.56 -2.06
C LEU A 221 -1.79 -0.01 -3.41
N ALA A 222 -2.26 0.52 -4.55
CA ALA A 222 -1.87 0.05 -5.87
C ALA A 222 -0.46 0.51 -6.29
N TRP A 223 -0.05 1.73 -5.92
CA TRP A 223 1.23 2.29 -6.39
C TRP A 223 2.45 1.41 -6.08
N PRO A 224 2.64 0.87 -4.86
CA PRO A 224 3.72 -0.06 -4.55
C PRO A 224 3.79 -1.30 -5.45
N VAL A 225 2.63 -1.81 -5.89
CA VAL A 225 2.50 -2.98 -6.77
C VAL A 225 3.02 -2.67 -8.18
N MET A 226 2.91 -1.41 -8.61
CA MET A 226 3.28 -0.98 -9.97
C MET A 226 4.80 -0.73 -10.13
N LEU A 227 5.53 -0.58 -9.03
CA LEU A 227 6.96 -0.27 -9.05
C LEU A 227 7.80 -1.33 -9.78
N CYS A 228 8.81 -0.88 -10.50
CA CYS A 228 9.82 -1.77 -11.09
C CYS A 228 10.93 -2.10 -10.07
N LYS A 229 11.67 -3.18 -10.34
CA LYS A 229 12.78 -3.60 -9.48
C LYS A 229 13.89 -2.53 -9.41
N GLY A 230 14.20 -1.91 -10.55
CA GLY A 230 15.23 -0.87 -10.64
C GLY A 230 14.96 0.29 -9.67
N TYR A 231 13.72 0.79 -9.62
CA TYR A 231 13.35 1.84 -8.68
C TYR A 231 13.50 1.44 -7.21
N ILE A 232 13.12 0.20 -6.84
CA ILE A 232 13.35 -0.30 -5.48
C ILE A 232 14.85 -0.40 -5.17
N ASP A 233 15.68 -0.81 -6.12
CA ASP A 233 17.12 -0.88 -5.92
C ASP A 233 17.72 0.53 -5.73
N LEU A 234 17.20 1.56 -6.41
CA LEU A 234 17.55 2.98 -6.12
C LEU A 234 17.19 3.38 -4.69
N LEU A 235 16.01 2.99 -4.18
CA LEU A 235 15.63 3.25 -2.79
C LEU A 235 16.57 2.54 -1.80
N LYS A 236 16.97 1.30 -2.08
CA LYS A 236 17.97 0.57 -1.28
C LYS A 236 19.34 1.25 -1.31
N MET A 237 19.68 1.93 -2.40
CA MET A 237 20.90 2.74 -2.49
C MET A 237 20.74 4.13 -1.88
N ARG A 238 19.54 4.48 -1.41
CA ARG A 238 19.20 5.81 -0.86
C ARG A 238 19.46 6.93 -1.87
N GLU A 239 19.25 6.63 -3.14
CA GLU A 239 19.46 7.62 -4.19
C GLU A 239 18.50 8.80 -3.99
N PRO A 240 19.02 10.04 -3.85
CA PRO A 240 18.20 11.19 -3.49
C PRO A 240 17.00 11.46 -4.40
N HIS A 241 17.17 11.25 -5.72
CA HIS A 241 16.09 11.41 -6.69
C HIS A 241 14.99 10.36 -6.55
N ALA A 242 15.33 9.13 -6.14
CA ALA A 242 14.32 8.10 -5.86
C ALA A 242 13.59 8.41 -4.54
N LEU A 243 14.29 8.92 -3.52
CA LEU A 243 13.68 9.38 -2.29
C LEU A 243 12.72 10.56 -2.53
N ALA A 244 13.06 11.49 -3.43
CA ALA A 244 12.16 12.58 -3.81
C ALA A 244 10.85 12.06 -4.44
N VAL A 245 10.92 11.05 -5.32
CA VAL A 245 9.71 10.40 -5.87
C VAL A 245 8.92 9.69 -4.76
N LEU A 246 9.59 9.03 -3.81
CA LEU A 246 8.94 8.41 -2.65
C LEU A 246 8.24 9.43 -1.74
N ALA A 247 8.77 10.64 -1.58
CA ALA A 247 8.11 11.71 -0.83
C ALA A 247 6.77 12.13 -1.49
N HIS A 248 6.68 12.11 -2.82
CA HIS A 248 5.40 12.37 -3.50
C HIS A 248 4.37 11.28 -3.19
N TYR A 249 4.79 10.02 -3.10
CA TYR A 249 3.91 8.96 -2.60
C TYR A 249 3.48 9.19 -1.14
N GLY A 250 4.40 9.64 -0.28
CA GLY A 250 4.08 10.01 1.11
C GLY A 250 3.03 11.12 1.21
N ALA A 251 3.08 12.11 0.33
CA ALA A 251 2.05 13.14 0.24
C ALA A 251 0.69 12.59 -0.23
N LEU A 252 0.67 11.61 -1.16
CA LEU A 252 -0.58 10.91 -1.50
C LEU A 252 -1.18 10.18 -0.30
N ILE A 253 -0.36 9.48 0.47
CA ILE A 253 -0.81 8.83 1.71
C ILE A 253 -1.37 9.88 2.68
N HIS A 254 -0.74 11.06 2.78
CA HIS A 254 -1.20 12.14 3.66
C HIS A 254 -2.56 12.73 3.25
N LEU A 255 -2.88 12.76 1.96
CA LEU A 255 -4.21 13.16 1.48
C LEU A 255 -5.32 12.24 2.02
N ARG A 256 -4.97 11.01 2.41
CA ARG A 256 -5.87 10.03 3.03
C ARG A 256 -5.62 9.77 4.51
N ARG A 257 -5.07 10.76 5.22
CA ARG A 257 -4.88 10.72 6.68
C ARG A 257 -6.18 10.53 7.47
N ASP A 258 -7.35 10.74 6.85
CA ASP A 258 -8.66 10.42 7.42
C ASP A 258 -8.86 8.91 7.62
N MET A 259 -8.17 8.09 6.82
CA MET A 259 -8.19 6.63 6.95
C MET A 259 -7.23 6.18 8.04
N TRP A 260 -7.71 5.31 8.93
CA TRP A 260 -6.92 4.79 10.06
C TRP A 260 -5.63 4.09 9.61
N ILE A 261 -5.59 3.49 8.41
CA ILE A 261 -4.42 2.80 7.85
C ILE A 261 -3.29 3.78 7.51
N CYS A 262 -3.63 5.02 7.13
CA CYS A 262 -2.67 6.04 6.71
C CYS A 262 -2.23 6.90 7.90
N GLY A 263 -3.19 7.39 8.69
CA GLY A 263 -2.93 8.24 9.85
C GLY A 263 -1.94 9.37 9.54
N ASP A 264 -0.93 9.53 10.40
CA ASP A 264 0.16 10.50 10.21
C ASP A 264 1.35 9.94 9.39
N GLY A 265 1.28 8.69 8.94
CA GLY A 265 2.38 7.98 8.27
C GLY A 265 2.89 8.67 7.01
N GLY A 266 1.98 9.25 6.21
CA GLY A 266 2.35 10.03 5.03
C GLY A 266 3.14 11.30 5.37
N GLN A 267 2.70 12.05 6.39
CA GLN A 267 3.42 13.24 6.85
C GLN A 267 4.78 12.87 7.43
N PHE A 268 4.84 11.79 8.20
CA PHE A 268 6.08 11.29 8.78
C PHE A 268 7.09 10.92 7.68
N LEU A 269 6.68 10.15 6.67
CA LEU A 269 7.52 9.77 5.54
C LEU A 269 8.09 10.98 4.79
N VAL A 270 7.25 11.99 4.49
CA VAL A 270 7.70 13.20 3.78
C VAL A 270 8.73 13.96 4.60
N LYS A 271 8.44 14.26 5.88
CA LYS A 271 9.37 14.98 6.76
C LYS A 271 10.69 14.25 6.93
N LEU A 272 10.62 12.93 7.11
CA LEU A 272 11.80 12.09 7.29
C LEU A 272 12.71 12.13 6.05
N ILE A 273 12.12 12.13 4.85
CA ILE A 273 12.87 12.28 3.60
C ILE A 273 13.44 13.69 3.44
N ASP A 274 12.63 14.73 3.72
CA ASP A 274 13.06 16.13 3.62
C ASP A 274 14.26 16.41 4.54
N ASP A 275 14.18 15.97 5.80
CA ASP A 275 15.25 16.09 6.78
C ASP A 275 16.53 15.36 6.33
N HIS A 276 16.40 14.20 5.68
CA HIS A 276 17.53 13.41 5.20
C HIS A 276 18.20 14.01 3.95
N LEU A 277 17.41 14.49 2.98
CA LEU A 277 17.91 15.09 1.75
C LEU A 277 18.47 16.50 1.97
N GLY A 278 17.89 17.23 2.93
CA GLY A 278 18.26 18.59 3.27
C GLY A 278 17.89 19.63 2.21
N THR A 279 18.23 20.88 2.48
CA THR A 279 17.73 22.05 1.73
C THR A 279 18.09 22.05 0.23
N GLY A 280 19.10 21.29 -0.18
CA GLY A 280 19.49 21.15 -1.58
C GLY A 280 18.41 20.50 -2.46
N TRP A 281 17.45 19.79 -1.86
CA TRP A 281 16.35 19.10 -2.56
C TRP A 281 15.00 19.81 -2.42
N SER A 282 14.97 21.02 -1.85
CA SER A 282 13.71 21.75 -1.59
C SER A 282 12.86 21.94 -2.85
N GLU A 283 13.49 22.17 -4.01
CA GLU A 283 12.80 22.31 -5.30
C GLU A 283 12.03 21.04 -5.71
N TRP A 284 12.56 19.87 -5.35
CA TRP A 284 11.94 18.58 -5.63
C TRP A 284 10.80 18.27 -4.66
N LEU A 285 10.82 18.86 -3.47
CA LEU A 285 9.88 18.56 -2.39
C LEU A 285 8.81 19.63 -2.18
N VAL A 286 8.70 20.61 -3.08
CA VAL A 286 7.71 21.70 -3.00
C VAL A 286 6.29 21.17 -2.80
N TRP A 287 5.80 20.32 -3.72
CA TRP A 287 4.43 19.81 -3.65
C TRP A 287 4.21 18.90 -2.42
N PRO A 288 5.09 17.91 -2.14
CA PRO A 288 4.96 17.11 -0.92
C PRO A 288 4.85 17.97 0.36
N ASN A 289 5.71 18.99 0.49
CA ASN A 289 5.74 19.87 1.65
C ASN A 289 4.52 20.80 1.75
N GLN A 290 3.99 21.30 0.63
CA GLN A 290 2.73 22.06 0.60
C GLN A 290 1.56 21.20 1.09
N VAL A 291 1.42 19.99 0.54
CA VAL A 291 0.34 19.06 0.89
C VAL A 291 0.33 18.73 2.38
N ILE A 292 1.49 18.46 2.99
CA ILE A 292 1.56 18.13 4.43
C ILE A 292 1.45 19.33 5.36
N SER A 293 1.62 20.55 4.82
CA SER A 293 1.44 21.82 5.55
C SER A 293 -0.01 22.30 5.50
N GLY A 294 -0.83 21.73 4.61
CA GLY A 294 -2.22 22.12 4.40
C GLY A 294 -2.37 23.41 3.60
N GLU A 295 -1.36 23.76 2.81
CA GLU A 295 -1.33 24.91 1.88
C GLU A 295 -1.80 24.52 0.47
#